data_AF-A0A4R6VAL9-F1
#
_entry.id   AF-A0A4R6VAL9-F1
#
_cell.length_a   1.000
_cell.length_b   1.000
_cell.length_c   1.000
_cell.angle_alpha   90.00
_cell.angle_beta   90.00
_cell.angle_gamma   90.00
#
_symmetry.space_group_name_H-M   'P 1'
#
loop_
_entity.id
_entity.type
_entity.pdbx_description
1 polymer ?
#
loop_
_entity_poly.entity_id
_entity_poly.type
_entity_poly.pdbx_seq_one_letter_code
_entity_poly.pdbx_strand_id
1 'polypeptide(L)' 'MKCAQATRAISDARERELKWSEKAGLMSHLLICPYCRGFKHNCEEMSKMMKSFAAQSKDKEQK' A
#
# COMPACT_ATOMS: atom_id res chain seq x y z
N MET A 1 17.16 -1.53 5.73
CA MET A 1 16.33 -2.49 4.97
C MET A 1 16.72 -2.47 3.50
N LYS A 2 16.58 -3.59 2.78
CA LYS A 2 16.76 -3.65 1.31
C LYS A 2 15.43 -3.38 0.60
N CYS A 3 15.45 -3.03 -0.69
CA CYS A 3 14.24 -2.78 -1.49
C CYS A 3 13.23 -3.93 -1.40
N ALA A 4 13.69 -5.19 -1.47
CA ALA A 4 12.81 -6.36 -1.33
C ALA A 4 12.10 -6.45 0.04
N GLN A 5 12.75 -6.00 1.11
CA GLN A 5 12.11 -5.94 2.44
C GLN A 5 11.12 -4.77 2.51
N ALA A 6 11.43 -3.66 1.84
CA ALA A 6 10.55 -2.49 1.79
C ALA A 6 9.26 -2.79 1.01
N THR A 7 9.37 -3.40 -0.17
CA THR A 7 8.21 -3.80 -0.97
C THR A 7 7.37 -4.83 -0.25
N ARG A 8 7.99 -5.80 0.44
CA ARG A 8 7.27 -6.75 1.31
C ARG A 8 6.52 -6.03 2.43
N ALA A 9 7.18 -5.13 3.16
CA ALA A 9 6.53 -4.37 4.23
C ALA A 9 5.37 -3.48 3.70
N ILE A 10 5.49 -2.92 2.50
CA ILE A 10 4.43 -2.16 1.83
C ILE A 10 3.22 -3.05 1.51
N SER A 11 3.47 -4.29 1.05
CA SER A 11 2.41 -5.28 0.79
C SER A 11 1.74 -5.70 2.09
N ASP A 12 2.53 -6.10 3.10
CA ASP A 12 2.06 -6.50 4.42
C ASP A 12 1.18 -5.42 5.05
N ALA A 13 1.51 -4.14 4.88
CA ALA A 13 0.73 -3.00 5.40
C ALA A 13 -0.72 -2.93 4.89
N ARG A 14 -1.06 -3.68 3.82
CA ARG A 14 -2.42 -3.78 3.28
C ARG A 14 -3.24 -4.90 3.94
N GLU A 15 -2.55 -5.91 4.48
CA GLU A 15 -3.17 -7.08 5.10
C GLU A 15 -3.14 -6.98 6.63
N ARG A 16 -2.09 -6.38 7.20
CA ARG A 16 -1.89 -6.20 8.64
C ARG A 16 -1.37 -4.82 8.98
N GLU A 17 -1.61 -4.38 10.21
CA GLU A 17 -0.93 -3.20 10.73
C GLU A 17 0.57 -3.49 10.94
N LEU A 18 1.43 -2.60 10.44
CA LEU A 18 2.86 -2.68 10.69
C LEU A 18 3.18 -2.25 12.11
N LYS A 19 4.14 -2.93 12.75
CA LYS A 19 4.67 -2.47 14.04
C LYS A 19 5.34 -1.11 13.86
N TRP A 20 5.33 -0.28 14.90
CA TRP A 20 5.95 1.05 14.87
C TRP A 20 7.41 1.04 14.40
N SER A 21 8.18 0.03 14.79
CA SER A 21 9.56 -0.17 14.34
C SER A 21 9.68 -0.49 12.84
N GLU A 22 8.81 -1.36 12.32
CA GLU A 22 8.74 -1.69 10.88
C GLU A 22 8.35 -0.46 10.06
N LYS A 23 7.37 0.31 10.56
CA LYS A 23 6.90 1.55 9.94
C LYS A 23 8.00 2.61 9.88
N ALA A 24 8.74 2.83 10.97
CA ALA A 24 9.85 3.78 11.01
C ALA A 24 10.98 3.38 10.04
N GLY A 25 11.34 2.09 10.00
CA GLY A 25 12.32 1.58 9.05
C GLY A 25 11.88 1.74 7.59
N LEU A 26 10.60 1.48 7.29
CA LEU A 26 10.04 1.68 5.96
C LEU A 26 10.05 3.16 5.55
N MET A 27 9.64 4.06 6.44
CA MET A 27 9.62 5.50 6.14
C MET A 27 11.02 6.03 5.83
N SER A 28 12.04 5.64 6.60
CA SER A 28 13.42 6.09 6.33
C SER A 28 13.92 5.61 4.96
N HIS A 29 13.57 4.39 4.55
CA HIS A 29 13.91 3.89 3.21
C HIS A 29 13.17 4.62 2.09
N LEU A 30 11.88 4.94 2.29
CA LEU A 30 11.07 5.68 1.32
C LEU A 30 11.52 7.13 1.11
N LEU A 31 12.23 7.72 2.08
CA LEU A 31 12.85 9.03 1.92
C LEU A 31 14.00 9.00 0.91
N ILE A 32 14.75 7.90 0.85
CA ILE A 32 15.99 7.77 0.07
C ILE A 32 15.75 7.06 -1.27
N CYS A 33 14.78 6.14 -1.33
CA CYS A 33 14.53 5.30 -2.50
C CYS A 33 13.26 5.72 -3.25
N PRO A 34 13.38 6.39 -4.41
CA PRO A 34 12.21 6.83 -5.19
C PRO A 34 11.42 5.66 -5.78
N TYR A 35 12.08 4.55 -6.11
CA TYR A 35 11.42 3.36 -6.65
C TYR A 35 10.45 2.72 -5.66
N CYS A 36 10.87 2.57 -4.39
CA CYS A 36 9.99 2.04 -3.35
C CYS A 36 8.84 3.00 -3.03
N ARG A 37 9.05 4.32 -3.20
CA ARG A 37 7.98 5.32 -3.10
C ARG A 37 6.96 5.18 -4.22
N GLY A 38 7.41 4.99 -5.45
CA GLY A 38 6.53 4.70 -6.60
C GLY A 38 5.74 3.41 -6.37
N PHE A 39 6.39 2.35 -5.90
CA PHE A 39 5.73 1.09 -5.57
C PHE A 39 4.62 1.27 -4.52
N LYS A 40 4.90 2.01 -3.43
CA LYS A 40 3.89 2.34 -2.41
C LYS A 40 2.69 3.06 -3.03
N HIS A 41 2.94 4.05 -3.89
CA HIS A 41 1.88 4.80 -4.55
C HIS A 41 1.03 3.91 -5.47
N ASN A 42 1.66 3.04 -6.26
CA ASN A 42 0.95 2.10 -7.14
C ASN A 42 0.04 1.16 -6.33
N CYS A 43 0.51 0.64 -5.20
CA CYS A 43 -0.32 -0.19 -4.32
C CYS A 43 -1.51 0.59 -3.73
N GLU A 44 -1.35 1.88 -3.43
CA GLU A 44 -2.42 2.75 -2.93
C GLU A 44 -3.49 3.00 -3.99
N GLU A 45 -3.07 3.37 -5.19
CA GLU A 45 -3.98 3.57 -6.32
C GLU A 45 -4.72 2.29 -6.67
N MET A 46 -4.03 1.15 -6.71
CA MET A 46 -4.67 -0.15 -6.92
C MET A 46 -5.73 -0.44 -5.85
N SER A 47 -5.42 -0.20 -4.57
CA SER A 47 -6.38 -0.40 -3.48
C SER A 47 -7.60 0.52 -3.60
N LYS A 48 -7.40 1.79 -4.01
CA LYS A 48 -8.51 2.73 -4.25
C LYS A 48 -9.39 2.27 -5.40
N MET A 49 -8.79 1.91 -6.54
CA MET A 49 -9.53 1.43 -7.71
C MET A 49 -10.39 0.20 -7.36
N MET A 50 -9.84 -0.77 -6.62
CA MET A 50 -10.59 -1.95 -6.19
C MET A 50 -11.75 -1.61 -5.27
N LYS A 51 -11.57 -0.65 -4.34
CA LYS A 51 -12.65 -0.17 -3.47
C LYS A 51 -13.72 0.58 -4.25
N SER A 52 -13.33 1.43 -5.19
CA SER A 52 -14.25 2.14 -6.08
C SER A 52 -15.06 1.18 -6.95
N PHE A 53 -14.42 0.13 -7.48
CA PHE A 53 -15.11 -0.92 -8.21
C PHE A 53 -16.15 -1.63 -7.34
N ALA A 54 -15.75 -2.09 -6.14
CA ALA A 54 -16.68 -2.74 -5.21
C ALA A 54 -17.83 -1.81 -4.77
N ALA A 55 -17.60 -0.51 -4.64
CA ALA A 55 -18.63 0.48 -4.34
C ALA A 55 -19.63 0.66 -5.50
N GLN A 56 -19.14 0.71 -6.75
CA GLN A 56 -19.98 0.78 -7.95
C GLN A 56 -20.86 -0.47 -8.14
N SER A 57 -20.39 -1.65 -7.72
CA SER A 57 -21.20 -2.88 -7.74
C SER A 57 -22.41 -2.79 -6.82
N LYS A 58 -22.25 -2.17 -5.63
CA LYS A 58 -23.34 -2.03 -4.65
C LYS A 58 -24.40 -1.02 -5.10
N ASP A 59 -23.99 0.01 -5.84
CA ASP A 59 -24.89 1.02 -6.41
C ASP A 59 -25.84 0.42 -7.47
N LYS A 60 -25.40 -0.64 -8.19
CA LYS A 60 -26.22 -1.36 -9.16
C LYS A 60 -27.19 -2.39 -8.56
N GLU A 61 -26.98 -2.82 -7.32
CA GLU A 61 -27.85 -3.82 -6.65
C GLU A 61 -28.97 -3.17 -5.82
N GLN A 62 -28.95 -1.84 -5.67
CA GLN A 62 -29.97 -1.05 -4.97
C GLN A 62 -30.92 -0.26 -5.89
N LYS A 63 -30.83 -0.44 -7.22
CA LYS A 63 -31.74 0.18 -8.21
C LYS A 63 -32.59 -0.84 -8.94
#